data_AF-A0A9E5WQL9-F1
#
_entry.id   AF-A0A9E5WQL9-F1
#
_cell.length_a   1.000
_cell.length_b   1.000
_cell.length_c   1.000
_cell.angle_alpha   90.00
_cell.angle_beta   90.00
_cell.angle_gamma   90.00
#
_symmetry.space_group_name_H-M   'P 1'
#
loop_
_entity.id
_entity.type
_entity.pdbx_description
1 polymer ?
#
loop_
_entity_poly.entity_id
_entity_poly.type
_entity_poly.pdbx_seq_one_letter_code
_entity_poly.pdbx_strand_id
1 'polypeptide(L)'
;MMHDGREKAERDYQWAVRRARRVGIEIGIEIGRAEGVQIGLEKGQERGVVIGKIQMLEQLLGEPPTPTERLSRRSLDELNSLLAQLQERLRSRGE
;
A
#
# COMPACT_ATOMS: atom_id res chain seq x y z
N MET A 1 -14.05 25.38 -53.86
CA MET A 1 -14.13 24.02 -53.29
C MET A 1 -12.81 23.59 -52.57
N MET A 2 -12.04 24.53 -51.99
CA MET A 2 -10.73 24.24 -51.35
C MET A 2 -10.67 24.52 -49.83
N HIS A 3 -11.73 25.05 -49.22
CA HIS A 3 -11.75 25.33 -47.78
C HIS A 3 -11.98 24.07 -46.90
N ASP A 4 -12.48 22.98 -47.49
CA ASP A 4 -12.96 21.81 -46.75
C ASP A 4 -11.83 20.91 -46.21
N GLY A 5 -10.71 20.80 -46.94
CA GLY A 5 -9.60 19.92 -46.57
C GLY A 5 -8.79 20.40 -45.36
N ARG A 6 -8.56 21.71 -45.23
CA ARG A 6 -7.84 22.30 -44.08
C ARG A 6 -8.70 22.28 -42.82
N GLU A 7 -10.00 22.56 -42.96
CA GLU A 7 -10.94 22.54 -41.85
C GLU A 7 -11.13 21.10 -41.31
N LYS A 8 -11.14 20.11 -42.20
CA LYS A 8 -11.12 18.69 -41.81
C LYS A 8 -9.83 18.32 -41.06
N ALA A 9 -8.66 18.74 -41.55
CA ALA A 9 -7.39 18.44 -40.89
C ALA A 9 -7.31 19.06 -39.49
N GLU A 10 -7.78 20.30 -39.33
CA GLU A 10 -7.85 20.97 -38.03
C GLU A 10 -8.77 20.23 -37.06
N ARG A 11 -9.95 19.77 -37.53
CA ARG A 11 -10.87 18.95 -36.73
C ARG A 11 -10.26 17.61 -36.33
N ASP A 12 -9.60 16.92 -37.25
CA ASP A 12 -8.95 15.63 -37.00
C ASP A 12 -7.81 15.79 -35.98
N TYR A 13 -7.04 16.88 -36.08
CA TYR A 13 -5.99 17.22 -35.10
C TYR A 13 -6.58 17.51 -33.72
N GLN A 14 -7.60 18.37 -33.62
CA GLN A 14 -8.26 18.66 -32.35
C GLN A 14 -8.90 17.42 -31.74
N TRP A 15 -9.47 16.55 -32.56
CA TRP A 15 -10.01 15.27 -32.11
C TRP A 15 -8.92 14.36 -31.55
N ALA A 16 -7.79 14.23 -32.25
CA ALA A 16 -6.64 13.46 -31.80
C ALA A 16 -6.08 13.98 -30.47
N VAL A 17 -5.92 15.30 -30.34
CA VAL A 17 -5.44 15.94 -29.10
C VAL A 17 -6.41 15.71 -27.94
N ARG A 18 -7.72 15.89 -28.16
CA ARG A 18 -8.74 15.63 -27.13
C ARG A 18 -8.77 14.16 -26.72
N ARG A 19 -8.62 13.24 -27.69
CA ARG A 19 -8.56 11.81 -27.44
C ARG A 19 -7.33 11.44 -26.65
N ALA A 20 -6.15 11.93 -27.05
CA ALA A 20 -4.89 11.71 -26.33
C ALA A 20 -4.97 12.23 -24.88
N ARG A 21 -5.55 13.42 -24.68
CA ARG A 21 -5.78 13.97 -23.34
C ARG A 21 -6.71 13.10 -22.51
N ARG A 22 -7.82 12.63 -23.08
CA ARG A 22 -8.76 11.74 -22.39
C ARG A 22 -8.08 10.44 -21.98
N VAL A 23 -7.41 9.78 -22.92
CA VAL A 23 -6.69 8.52 -22.68
C VAL A 23 -5.60 8.72 -21.62
N GLY A 24 -4.84 9.81 -21.68
CA GLY A 24 -3.82 10.11 -20.67
C GLY A 24 -4.40 10.29 -19.27
N ILE A 25 -5.57 10.92 -19.14
CA ILE A 25 -6.27 11.05 -17.85
C ILE A 25 -6.77 9.68 -17.36
N GLU A 26 -7.39 8.88 -18.24
CA GLU A 26 -7.88 7.54 -17.90
C GLU A 26 -6.73 6.64 -17.41
N ILE A 27 -5.62 6.59 -18.14
CA ILE A 27 -4.42 5.84 -17.76
C ILE A 27 -3.86 6.35 -16.44
N GLY A 28 -3.75 7.68 -16.25
CA GLY A 28 -3.23 8.26 -15.01
C GLY A 28 -4.06 7.89 -13.79
N ILE A 29 -5.40 7.88 -13.92
CA ILE A 29 -6.31 7.45 -12.85
C ILE A 29 -6.16 5.95 -12.57
N GLU A 30 -6.07 5.13 -13.61
CA GLU A 30 -5.93 3.68 -13.48
C GLU A 30 -4.62 3.31 -12.77
N ILE A 31 -3.49 3.89 -13.19
CA ILE A 31 -2.18 3.71 -12.56
C ILE A 31 -2.22 4.16 -11.11
N GLY A 32 -2.71 5.38 -10.82
CA GLY A 32 -2.76 5.90 -9.45
C GLY A 32 -3.61 5.04 -8.52
N ARG A 33 -4.71 4.48 -9.02
CA ARG A 33 -5.54 3.53 -8.25
C ARG A 33 -4.81 2.20 -8.03
N ALA A 34 -4.19 1.64 -9.06
CA ALA A 34 -3.47 0.37 -8.97
C ALA A 34 -2.30 0.46 -7.97
N GLU A 35 -1.47 1.50 -8.10
CA GLU A 35 -0.35 1.76 -7.19
C GLU A 35 -0.83 1.97 -5.75
N GLY A 36 -1.88 2.77 -5.55
CA GLY A 36 -2.45 3.02 -4.22
C GLY A 36 -2.93 1.75 -3.52
N VAL A 37 -3.60 0.86 -4.26
CA VAL A 37 -4.05 -0.44 -3.73
C VAL A 37 -2.85 -1.34 -3.41
N GLN A 38 -1.87 -1.41 -4.29
CA GLN A 38 -0.67 -2.24 -4.09
C GLN A 38 0.11 -1.80 -2.85
N ILE A 39 0.39 -0.50 -2.71
CA ILE A 39 1.09 0.07 -1.55
C ILE A 39 0.30 -0.16 -0.26
N GLY A 40 -1.03 0.01 -0.30
CA GLY A 40 -1.89 -0.24 0.85
C GLY A 40 -1.88 -1.70 1.29
N LEU A 41 -1.92 -2.63 0.33
CA LEU A 41 -1.87 -4.06 0.59
C LEU A 41 -0.51 -4.47 1.18
N GLU A 42 0.59 -4.03 0.58
CA GLU A 42 1.95 -4.36 1.02
C GLU A 42 2.19 -3.88 2.46
N LYS A 43 1.87 -2.61 2.77
CA LYS A 43 1.97 -2.06 4.13
C LYS A 43 1.06 -2.80 5.12
N GLY A 44 -0.15 -3.16 4.69
CA GLY A 44 -1.08 -3.93 5.51
C GLY A 44 -0.57 -5.33 5.83
N GLN A 45 0.03 -6.01 4.85
CA GLN A 45 0.63 -7.33 4.99
C GLN A 45 1.85 -7.30 5.91
N GLU A 46 2.79 -6.38 5.69
CA GLU A 46 3.97 -6.21 6.55
C GLU A 46 3.56 -6.03 8.01
N ARG A 47 2.61 -5.11 8.24
CA ARG A 47 2.09 -4.85 9.58
C ARG A 47 1.41 -6.07 10.19
N GLY A 48 0.60 -6.79 9.41
CA GLY A 48 -0.05 -8.03 9.85
C GLY A 48 0.95 -9.11 10.27
N VAL A 49 2.04 -9.26 9.51
CA VAL A 49 3.13 -10.20 9.83
C VAL A 49 3.79 -9.84 11.16
N VAL A 50 4.11 -8.56 11.40
CA VAL A 50 4.73 -8.14 12.67
C VAL A 50 3.78 -8.38 13.85
N ILE A 51 2.50 -8.06 13.70
CA ILE A 51 1.48 -8.30 14.74
C ILE A 51 1.38 -9.79 15.08
N GLY A 52 1.32 -10.66 14.06
CA GLY A 52 1.26 -12.11 14.28
C GLY A 52 2.50 -12.65 15.00
N LYS A 53 3.70 -12.13 14.66
CA LYS A 53 4.94 -12.48 15.36
C LYS A 53 4.92 -12.06 16.83
N ILE A 54 4.43 -10.84 17.14
CA ILE A 54 4.29 -10.35 18.51
C ILE A 54 3.39 -11.29 19.31
N GLN A 55 2.19 -11.58 18.81
CA GLN A 55 1.22 -12.44 19.49
C GLN A 55 1.76 -13.86 19.72
N MET A 56 2.48 -14.41 18.74
CA MET A 56 3.16 -15.70 18.87
C MET A 56 4.22 -15.67 19.97
N LEU A 57 5.05 -14.61 20.03
CA LEU A 57 6.07 -14.50 21.09
C LEU A 57 5.45 -14.32 22.48
N GLU A 58 4.38 -13.53 22.60
CA GLU A 58 3.62 -13.41 23.85
C GLU A 58 3.13 -14.79 24.32
N GLN A 59 2.56 -15.58 23.42
CA GLN A 59 2.12 -16.95 23.72
C GLN A 59 3.28 -17.86 24.16
N LEU A 60 4.43 -17.80 23.48
CA LEU A 60 5.62 -18.59 23.85
C LEU A 60 6.20 -18.17 25.22
N LEU A 61 6.04 -16.90 25.58
CA LEU A 61 6.39 -16.39 26.91
C LEU A 61 5.36 -16.75 27.99
N GLY A 62 4.21 -17.31 27.62
CA GLY A 62 3.11 -17.63 28.53
C GLY A 62 2.23 -16.43 28.86
N GLU A 63 2.32 -15.36 28.08
CA GLU A 63 1.51 -14.15 28.21
C GLU A 63 0.25 -14.23 27.34
N PRO A 64 -0.87 -13.61 27.76
CA PRO A 64 -2.05 -13.53 26.91
C PRO A 64 -1.75 -12.65 25.69
N PRO A 65 -2.11 -13.07 24.46
CA PRO A 65 -1.80 -12.31 23.26
C PRO A 65 -2.52 -10.96 23.26
N THR A 66 -1.79 -9.89 22.92
CA THR A 66 -2.35 -8.55 22.79
C THR A 66 -3.32 -8.53 21.61
N PRO A 67 -4.57 -8.03 21.78
CA PRO A 67 -5.54 -7.96 20.70
C PRO A 67 -5.01 -7.19 19.48
N THR A 68 -5.26 -7.73 18.29
CA THR A 68 -4.84 -7.15 17.01
C THR A 68 -5.25 -5.68 16.89
N GLU A 69 -6.45 -5.32 17.35
CA GLU A 69 -6.92 -3.93 17.31
C GLU A 69 -6.02 -2.96 18.09
N ARG A 70 -5.47 -3.39 19.24
CA ARG A 70 -4.55 -2.56 20.04
C ARG A 70 -3.19 -2.44 19.37
N LEU A 71 -2.70 -3.50 18.75
CA LEU A 71 -1.44 -3.48 18.00
C LEU A 71 -1.57 -2.69 16.69
N SER A 72 -2.74 -2.73 16.03
CA SER A 72 -3.04 -1.97 14.81
C SER A 72 -3.10 -0.45 15.00
N ARG A 73 -3.18 0.05 16.23
CA ARG A 73 -3.14 1.49 16.55
C ARG A 73 -1.72 2.04 16.71
N ARG A 74 -0.70 1.18 16.84
CA ARG A 74 0.70 1.57 17.03
C ARG A 74 1.38 1.99 15.72
N SER A 75 2.57 2.56 15.74
CA SER A 75 3.38 2.69 14.51
C SER A 75 4.08 1.35 14.17
N LEU A 76 4.59 1.21 12.95
CA LEU A 76 5.42 0.05 12.57
C LEU A 76 6.70 -0.01 13.42
N ASP A 77 7.30 1.15 13.73
CA ASP A 77 8.49 1.25 14.58
C ASP A 77 8.22 0.80 16.02
N GLU A 78 7.07 1.18 16.58
CA GLU A 78 6.65 0.73 17.91
C GLU A 78 6.42 -0.78 17.94
N LEU A 79 5.82 -1.34 16.88
CA LEU A 79 5.63 -2.79 16.76
C LEU A 79 6.96 -3.53 16.63
N ASN A 80 7.89 -3.04 15.81
CA ASN A 80 9.22 -3.62 15.66
C ASN A 80 10.02 -3.54 16.97
N SER A 81 9.93 -2.43 17.70
CA SER A 81 10.56 -2.27 19.01
C SER A 81 9.99 -3.25 20.03
N LEU A 82 8.67 -3.45 20.04
CA LEU A 82 8.01 -4.43 20.90
C LEU A 82 8.44 -5.86 20.53
N LEU A 83 8.51 -6.18 19.23
CA LEU A 83 8.97 -7.47 18.75
C LEU A 83 10.40 -7.77 19.23
N ALA A 84 11.31 -6.80 19.13
CA ALA A 84 12.69 -6.94 19.58
C ALA A 84 12.77 -7.23 21.10
N GLN A 85 11.99 -6.50 21.90
CA GLN A 85 11.91 -6.73 23.35
C GLN A 85 11.40 -8.14 23.69
N LEU A 86 10.36 -8.61 23.01
CA LEU A 86 9.82 -9.96 23.24
C LEU A 86 10.84 -11.05 22.84
N GLN A 87 11.57 -10.85 21.74
CA GLN A 87 12.64 -11.77 21.33
C GLN A 87 13.78 -11.83 22.36
N GLU A 88 14.19 -10.68 22.91
CA GLU A 88 15.22 -10.60 23.93
C GLU A 88 14.79 -11.34 25.20
N ARG A 89 13.56 -11.10 25.67
CA ARG A 89 12.97 -11.80 26.82
C ARG A 89 12.91 -13.31 26.63
N LEU A 90 12.61 -13.77 25.42
CA LEU A 90 12.58 -15.20 25.12
C LEU A 90 13.98 -15.81 25.15
N ARG A 91 15.01 -15.11 24.66
CA ARG A 91 16.41 -15.56 24.75
C ARG A 91 16.89 -15.64 26.19
N SER A 92 16.64 -14.61 26.99
CA SER A 92 17.07 -14.58 28.40
C SER A 92 16.37 -15.62 29.28
N ARG A 93 15.29 -16.25 28.80
CA ARG A 93 14.59 -17.33 29.50
C ARG A 93 15.19 -18.72 29.23
N GLY A 94 15.96 -18.84 28.13
CA GLY A 94 16.62 -20.08 27.73
C GLY A 94 18.05 -20.22 28.24
N GLU A 95 18.60 -19.18 28.89
CA GLU A 95 19.85 -19.20 29.65
C GLU A 95 19.60 -19.51 31.13
#